data_AF-A0A3B4FYH6-F1
#
_entry.id   AF-A0A3B4FYH6-F1
#
_cell.length_a   1.000
_cell.length_b   1.000
_cell.length_c   1.000
_cell.angle_alpha   90.00
_cell.angle_beta   90.00
_cell.angle_gamma   90.00
#
_symmetry.space_group_name_H-M   'P 1'
#
loop_
_entity.id
_entity.type
_entity.pdbx_description
1 polymer ?
#
loop_
_entity_poly.entity_id
_entity_poly.type
_entity_poly.pdbx_seq_one_letter_code
_entity_poly.pdbx_strand_id
1 'polypeptide(L)'
;MDSNLFDLRVGLGEALHIYPPQLSTAVSGHMTAHVGANIKLTCPRRSMGTLFWIKLVSGNFPKIFGRSFSSQRVDQRIRTATEDGIFDLYITKVQESDTGVYFCVKTLSRDLIFLKGTFLKVEGNFLSFFVLRALIPLATCSQNPLRFYPRMTSHFQSL
;
A
#
# COMPACT_ATOMS: atom_id res chain seq x y z
N MET A 1 -16.12 18.05 -10.84
CA MET A 1 -15.46 16.82 -10.36
C MET A 1 -14.04 17.22 -9.97
N ASP A 2 -13.77 17.33 -8.67
CA ASP A 2 -12.48 17.81 -8.18
C ASP A 2 -11.50 16.62 -8.22
N SER A 3 -10.52 16.66 -9.13
CA SER A 3 -9.64 15.52 -9.45
C SER A 3 -8.66 15.15 -8.33
N ASN A 4 -8.76 15.80 -7.17
CA ASN A 4 -7.86 15.63 -6.03
C ASN A 4 -8.54 15.01 -4.80
N LEU A 5 -9.79 14.56 -4.91
CA LEU A 5 -10.57 14.06 -3.77
C LEU A 5 -10.64 12.53 -3.75
N PHE A 6 -10.28 11.92 -2.62
CA PHE A 6 -10.50 10.48 -2.41
C PHE A 6 -11.80 10.27 -1.65
N ASP A 7 -12.78 9.61 -2.26
CA ASP A 7 -14.02 9.24 -1.59
C ASP A 7 -13.87 7.92 -0.84
N LEU A 8 -13.95 7.97 0.49
CA LEU A 8 -13.99 6.79 1.35
C LEU A 8 -15.45 6.41 1.63
N ARG A 9 -15.89 5.29 1.06
CA ARG A 9 -17.23 4.72 1.33
C ARG A 9 -17.22 3.95 2.65
N VAL A 10 -17.84 4.50 3.69
CA VAL A 10 -17.83 3.92 5.05
C VAL A 10 -19.05 3.03 5.37
N GLY A 11 -20.06 3.00 4.50
CA GLY A 11 -21.29 2.19 4.65
C GLY A 11 -22.51 2.94 4.11
N LEU A 12 -23.70 2.30 4.11
CA LEU A 12 -25.04 2.82 3.76
C LEU A 12 -25.08 4.22 3.10
N GLY A 13 -24.57 4.35 1.86
CA GLY A 13 -24.64 5.60 1.09
C GLY A 13 -23.76 6.77 1.58
N GLU A 14 -22.99 6.59 2.66
CA GLU A 14 -22.11 7.63 3.21
C GLU A 14 -20.71 7.55 2.59
N ALA A 15 -20.31 8.63 1.92
CA ALA A 15 -18.96 8.87 1.43
C ALA A 15 -18.32 10.01 2.22
N LEU A 16 -17.11 9.78 2.72
CA LEU A 16 -16.28 10.79 3.35
C LEU A 16 -15.21 11.24 2.37
N HIS A 17 -15.00 12.55 2.30
CA HIS A 17 -14.06 13.18 1.38
C HIS A 17 -12.70 13.35 2.05
N ILE A 18 -11.65 12.72 1.50
CA ILE A 18 -10.27 12.82 2.01
C ILE A 18 -9.45 13.72 1.09
N TYR A 19 -8.90 14.80 1.66
CA TYR A 19 -8.05 15.76 0.94
C TYR A 19 -6.55 15.40 1.11
N PRO A 20 -5.77 15.23 0.01
CA PRO A 20 -4.38 14.73 0.06
C PRO A 20 -3.41 15.54 0.95
N PRO A 21 -3.50 16.87 1.06
CA PRO A 21 -2.69 17.67 1.99
C PRO A 21 -2.88 17.34 3.48
N GLN A 22 -4.06 16.85 3.90
CA GLN A 22 -4.27 16.37 5.27
C GLN A 22 -3.60 15.02 5.53
N LEU A 23 -3.34 14.29 4.45
CA LEU A 23 -2.83 12.92 4.47
C LEU A 23 -1.32 12.93 4.67
N SER A 24 -0.60 13.79 3.96
CA SER A 24 0.85 13.95 4.12
C SER A 24 1.24 14.42 5.52
N THR A 25 0.45 15.31 6.12
CA THR A 25 0.66 15.83 7.48
C THR A 25 0.27 14.83 8.58
N ALA A 26 -0.61 13.87 8.28
CA ALA A 26 -1.03 12.85 9.24
C ALA A 26 -0.08 11.64 9.33
N VAL A 27 0.85 11.47 8.38
CA VAL A 27 1.89 10.42 8.48
C VAL A 27 2.91 10.83 9.52
N SER A 28 3.00 10.05 10.59
CA SER A 28 3.91 10.29 11.71
C SER A 28 4.83 9.11 12.03
N GLY A 29 4.59 7.94 11.41
CA GLY A 29 5.38 6.73 11.64
C GLY A 29 6.00 6.14 10.37
N HIS A 30 7.11 5.43 10.55
CA HIS A 30 7.81 4.65 9.54
C HIS A 30 8.13 3.26 10.10
N MET A 31 7.80 2.20 9.38
CA MET A 31 8.12 0.82 9.75
C MET A 31 8.66 0.07 8.54
N THR A 32 9.77 -0.65 8.73
CA THR A 32 10.33 -1.55 7.72
C THR A 32 10.13 -2.99 8.15
N ALA A 33 9.79 -3.87 7.21
CA ALA A 33 9.66 -5.30 7.43
C ALA A 33 10.15 -6.10 6.21
N HIS A 34 10.64 -7.31 6.43
CA HIS A 34 10.97 -8.23 5.34
C HIS A 34 9.77 -9.08 4.92
N VAL A 35 9.75 -9.50 3.65
CA VAL A 35 8.73 -10.43 3.14
C VAL A 35 8.60 -11.66 4.05
N GLY A 36 7.36 -12.06 4.34
CA GLY A 36 7.04 -13.19 5.20
C GLY A 36 6.93 -12.85 6.70
N ALA A 37 7.37 -11.66 7.12
CA ALA A 37 7.21 -11.21 8.51
C ALA A 37 5.73 -10.99 8.88
N ASN A 38 5.45 -11.02 10.19
CA ASN A 38 4.17 -10.62 10.76
C ASN A 38 4.32 -9.25 11.42
N ILE A 39 3.49 -8.29 11.04
CA ILE A 39 3.57 -6.92 11.56
C ILE A 39 2.29 -6.53 12.29
N LYS A 40 2.43 -5.57 13.19
CA LYS A 40 1.35 -4.97 13.97
C LYS A 40 1.42 -3.45 13.90
N LEU A 41 0.33 -2.82 13.46
CA LEU A 41 0.14 -1.37 13.54
C LEU A 41 -0.85 -1.04 14.65
N THR A 42 -0.40 -0.29 15.65
CA THR A 42 -1.21 0.04 16.82
C THR A 42 -1.90 1.38 16.65
N CYS A 43 -3.21 1.43 16.96
CA CYS A 43 -3.99 2.65 16.97
C CYS A 43 -4.70 2.85 18.32
N PRO A 44 -4.49 3.99 19.00
CA PRO A 44 -5.12 4.27 20.27
C PRO A 44 -6.62 4.58 20.09
N ARG A 45 -7.46 3.93 20.90
CA ARG A 45 -8.91 4.17 20.99
C ARG A 45 -9.23 4.99 22.23
N ARG A 46 -9.12 6.31 22.13
CA ARG A 46 -9.27 7.24 23.27
C ARG A 46 -10.69 7.80 23.48
N SER A 47 -11.62 7.59 22.56
CA SER A 47 -12.94 8.25 22.60
C SER A 47 -14.01 7.50 21.80
N MET A 48 -15.25 7.94 21.96
CA MET A 48 -16.39 7.57 21.10
C MET A 48 -16.10 7.80 19.61
N GLY A 49 -16.78 7.02 18.77
CA GLY A 49 -16.63 7.03 17.32
C GLY A 49 -16.23 5.66 16.77
N THR A 50 -16.26 5.56 15.45
CA THR A 50 -15.95 4.34 14.73
C THR A 50 -14.55 4.42 14.15
N LEU A 51 -13.73 3.39 14.37
CA LEU A 51 -12.37 3.34 13.84
C LEU A 51 -12.29 2.51 12.57
N PHE A 52 -11.45 2.96 11.65
CA PHE A 52 -11.13 2.26 10.42
C PHE A 52 -9.62 2.21 10.24
N TRP A 53 -9.15 1.08 9.72
CA TRP A 53 -7.84 1.00 9.10
C TRP A 53 -8.02 1.12 7.60
N ILE A 54 -7.34 2.09 6.99
CA ILE A 54 -7.34 2.29 5.54
C ILE A 54 -5.91 2.24 5.01
N LYS A 55 -5.74 1.62 3.84
CA LYS A 55 -4.50 1.69 3.07
C LYS A 55 -4.74 2.58 1.86
N LEU A 56 -3.83 3.52 1.62
CA LEU A 56 -3.81 4.27 0.38
C LEU A 56 -3.04 3.50 -0.69
N VAL A 57 -3.65 3.44 -1.87
CA VAL A 57 -3.04 2.88 -3.07
C VAL A 57 -3.03 3.98 -4.10
N SER A 58 -1.85 4.33 -4.61
CA SER A 58 -1.73 5.40 -5.60
C SER A 58 -2.64 5.13 -6.81
N GLY A 59 -3.35 6.17 -7.26
CA GLY A 59 -4.28 6.10 -8.40
C GLY A 59 -5.54 5.26 -8.16
N ASN A 60 -5.82 4.79 -6.95
CA ASN A 60 -6.98 3.95 -6.63
C ASN A 60 -7.71 4.46 -5.37
N PHE A 61 -8.96 4.04 -5.19
CA PHE A 61 -9.72 4.32 -3.98
C PHE A 61 -9.03 3.70 -2.74
N PRO A 62 -9.06 4.38 -1.58
CA PRO A 62 -8.54 3.82 -0.33
C PRO A 62 -9.20 2.48 -0.02
N LYS A 63 -8.39 1.49 0.33
CA LYS A 63 -8.86 0.15 0.68
C LYS A 63 -9.07 0.07 2.19
N ILE A 64 -10.25 -0.35 2.62
CA ILE A 64 -10.55 -0.57 4.05
C ILE A 64 -10.02 -1.93 4.45
N PHE A 65 -9.22 -1.98 5.50
CA PHE A 65 -8.61 -3.20 6.05
C PHE A 65 -9.35 -3.72 7.29
N GLY A 66 -10.16 -2.89 7.93
CA GLY A 66 -11.06 -3.31 8.99
C GLY A 66 -11.80 -2.14 9.65
N ARG A 67 -12.83 -2.48 10.43
CA ARG A 67 -13.71 -1.54 11.13
C ARG A 67 -13.83 -1.96 12.60
N SER A 68 -13.91 -1.02 13.53
CA SER A 68 -13.97 -1.37 14.97
C SER A 68 -15.22 -2.13 15.39
N PHE A 69 -16.32 -1.99 14.63
CA PHE A 69 -17.62 -2.64 14.90
C PHE A 69 -17.86 -3.88 14.03
N SER A 70 -16.99 -4.17 13.06
CA SER A 70 -17.15 -5.32 12.17
C SER A 70 -15.80 -5.80 11.63
N SER A 71 -15.57 -7.11 11.72
CA SER A 71 -14.41 -7.73 11.10
C SER A 71 -14.68 -7.93 9.61
N GLN A 72 -14.36 -6.94 8.77
CA GLN A 72 -14.35 -7.13 7.33
C GLN A 72 -13.03 -7.82 6.92
N ARG A 73 -13.09 -9.12 6.62
CA ARG A 73 -11.92 -9.89 6.17
C ARG A 73 -11.70 -9.65 4.68
N VAL A 74 -10.89 -8.65 4.36
CA VAL A 74 -10.54 -8.32 2.97
C VAL A 74 -9.44 -9.24 2.41
N ASP A 75 -8.62 -9.80 3.31
CA ASP A 75 -7.61 -10.83 3.04
C ASP A 75 -7.55 -11.70 4.30
N GLN A 76 -7.31 -13.00 4.15
CA GLN A 76 -7.13 -13.92 5.28
C GLN A 76 -5.91 -13.54 6.13
N ARG A 77 -4.91 -12.88 5.54
CA ARG A 77 -3.70 -12.42 6.22
C ARG A 77 -3.91 -11.18 7.08
N ILE A 78 -4.97 -10.42 6.81
CA ILE A 78 -5.29 -9.15 7.45
C ILE A 78 -6.31 -9.38 8.56
N ARG A 79 -5.99 -8.93 9.77
CA ARG A 79 -6.90 -9.02 10.92
C ARG A 79 -6.84 -7.74 11.74
N THR A 80 -7.98 -7.25 12.18
CA THR A 80 -8.04 -6.22 13.22
C THR A 80 -8.35 -6.84 14.58
N ALA A 81 -7.76 -6.31 15.64
CA ALA A 81 -8.12 -6.65 17.01
C ALA A 81 -8.59 -5.39 17.74
N THR A 82 -9.70 -5.51 18.45
CA THR A 82 -10.25 -4.44 19.27
C THR A 82 -10.14 -4.88 20.73
N GLU A 83 -9.38 -4.13 21.51
CA GLU A 83 -9.24 -4.29 22.97
C GLU A 83 -9.52 -2.96 23.65
N ASP A 84 -9.58 -2.95 24.98
CA ASP A 84 -9.80 -1.72 25.74
C ASP A 84 -8.69 -0.70 25.44
N GLY A 85 -9.08 0.42 24.83
CA GLY A 85 -8.16 1.50 24.49
C GLY A 85 -7.33 1.29 23.21
N ILE A 86 -7.52 0.21 22.46
CA ILE A 86 -6.71 -0.08 21.25
C ILE A 86 -7.51 -0.72 20.11
N PHE A 87 -7.14 -0.37 18.87
CA PHE A 87 -7.66 -0.96 17.63
C PHE A 87 -6.51 -1.29 16.69
N ASP A 88 -5.92 -2.46 16.86
CA ASP A 88 -4.67 -2.84 16.18
C ASP A 88 -4.95 -3.56 14.86
N LEU A 89 -4.10 -3.28 13.86
CA LEU A 89 -4.07 -3.99 12.59
C LEU A 89 -2.91 -4.97 12.56
N TYR A 90 -3.21 -6.22 12.25
CA TYR A 90 -2.25 -7.29 12.04
C TYR A 90 -2.22 -7.66 10.56
N ILE A 91 -1.02 -7.71 9.98
CA ILE A 91 -0.79 -8.25 8.63
C ILE A 91 0.22 -9.38 8.77
N THR A 92 -0.22 -10.60 8.49
CA THR A 92 0.63 -11.79 8.55
C THR A 92 1.25 -12.08 7.19
N LYS A 93 2.46 -12.62 7.19
CA LYS A 93 3.21 -12.95 5.96
C LYS A 93 3.17 -11.80 4.95
N VAL A 94 3.72 -10.65 5.36
CA VAL A 94 3.71 -9.45 4.52
C VAL A 94 4.39 -9.72 3.18
N GLN A 95 3.88 -9.08 2.14
CA GLN A 95 4.38 -9.15 0.77
C GLN A 95 4.84 -7.77 0.32
N GLU A 96 5.65 -7.68 -0.74
CA GLU A 96 6.12 -6.37 -1.23
C GLU A 96 4.95 -5.43 -1.59
N SER A 97 3.85 -5.99 -2.09
CA SER A 97 2.60 -5.29 -2.39
C SER A 97 1.90 -4.70 -1.15
N ASP A 98 2.27 -5.15 0.05
CA ASP A 98 1.80 -4.56 1.31
C ASP A 98 2.50 -3.22 1.61
N THR A 99 3.60 -2.87 0.93
CA THR A 99 4.21 -1.52 1.01
C THR A 99 3.17 -0.42 0.75
N GLY A 100 3.18 0.63 1.56
CA GLY A 100 2.27 1.77 1.41
C GLY A 100 2.00 2.51 2.71
N VAL A 101 1.08 3.48 2.64
CA VAL A 101 0.69 4.29 3.80
C VAL A 101 -0.62 3.75 4.38
N TYR A 102 -0.60 3.48 5.67
CA TYR A 102 -1.73 2.99 6.46
C TYR A 102 -2.18 4.07 7.43
N PHE A 103 -3.48 4.37 7.43
CA PHE A 103 -4.09 5.29 8.38
C PHE A 103 -5.07 4.59 9.29
N CYS A 104 -4.98 4.90 10.58
CA CYS A 104 -6.08 4.74 11.50
C CYS A 104 -6.89 6.03 11.52
N VAL A 105 -8.15 5.93 11.13
CA VAL A 105 -9.08 7.06 11.07
C VAL A 105 -10.27 6.80 11.98
N LYS A 106 -10.77 7.87 12.60
CA LYS A 106 -11.97 7.87 13.43
C LYS A 106 -13.06 8.66 12.73
N THR A 107 -14.28 8.13 12.72
CA THR A 107 -15.46 8.88 12.32
C THR A 107 -16.31 9.20 13.54
N LEU A 108 -16.73 10.47 13.65
CA LEU A 108 -17.66 10.96 14.67
C LEU A 108 -18.49 12.09 14.06
N SER A 109 -19.82 12.02 14.13
CA SER A 109 -20.72 13.09 13.67
C SER A 109 -20.46 13.63 12.25
N ARG A 110 -20.02 12.75 11.33
CA ARG A 110 -19.59 13.03 9.93
C ARG A 110 -18.19 13.60 9.75
N ASP A 111 -17.45 13.85 10.82
CA ASP A 111 -16.04 14.23 10.73
C ASP A 111 -15.15 13.00 10.61
N LEU A 112 -14.14 13.10 9.73
CA LEU A 112 -13.08 12.11 9.58
C LEU A 112 -11.82 12.67 10.25
N ILE A 113 -11.35 11.98 11.29
CA ILE A 113 -10.21 12.39 12.09
C ILE A 113 -9.08 11.37 11.93
N PHE A 114 -7.94 11.80 11.40
CA PHE A 114 -6.74 10.97 11.33
C PHE A 114 -6.10 10.86 12.72
N LEU A 115 -6.00 9.64 13.24
CA LEU A 115 -5.37 9.39 14.53
C LEU A 115 -3.89 9.02 14.39
N LYS A 116 -3.56 8.24 13.36
CA LYS A 116 -2.20 7.79 13.10
C LYS A 116 -2.02 7.41 11.64
N GLY A 117 -0.97 7.91 11.01
CA GLY A 117 -0.48 7.47 9.71
C GLY A 117 0.88 6.80 9.83
N THR A 118 1.07 5.65 9.18
CA THR A 118 2.35 4.93 9.16
C THR A 118 2.69 4.51 7.74
N PHE A 119 3.89 4.85 7.28
CA PHE A 119 4.45 4.28 6.07
C PHE A 119 5.09 2.93 6.40
N LEU A 120 4.58 1.87 5.76
CA LEU A 120 5.15 0.53 5.82
C LEU A 120 5.99 0.29 4.57
N LYS A 121 7.27 0.01 4.75
CA LYS A 121 8.18 -0.46 3.70
C LYS A 121 8.39 -1.96 3.85
N VAL A 122 7.95 -2.74 2.86
CA VAL A 122 8.25 -4.18 2.80
C VAL A 122 9.40 -4.41 1.84
N GLU A 123 10.45 -5.07 2.34
CA GLU A 123 11.65 -5.38 1.58
C GLU A 123 11.68 -6.84 1.15
N GLY A 124 11.97 -7.06 -0.13
CA GLY A 124 12.14 -8.38 -0.72
C GLY A 124 13.32 -9.12 -0.14
N ASN A 125 13.21 -10.45 -0.10
CA ASN A 125 14.33 -11.29 0.27
C ASN A 125 15.27 -11.41 -0.94
N PHE A 126 16.41 -10.70 -0.92
CA PHE A 126 17.37 -10.68 -2.02
C PHE A 126 17.75 -12.09 -2.52
N LEU A 127 17.88 -13.05 -1.61
CA LEU A 127 18.23 -14.44 -1.92
C LEU A 127 17.19 -15.15 -2.81
N SER A 128 15.89 -14.86 -2.64
CA SER A 128 14.84 -15.47 -3.48
C SER A 128 14.96 -15.02 -4.94
N PHE A 129 15.28 -13.74 -5.16
CA PHE A 129 15.40 -13.19 -6.50
C PHE A 129 16.63 -13.74 -7.25
N PHE A 130 17.76 -13.90 -6.56
CA PHE A 130 18.96 -14.52 -7.15
C PHE A 130 18.78 -16.00 -7.43
N VAL A 131 18.17 -16.77 -6.51
CA VAL A 131 17.91 -18.20 -6.73
C VAL A 131 16.94 -18.41 -7.89
N LEU A 132 15.83 -17.66 -7.95
CA LEU A 132 14.90 -17.75 -9.08
C LEU A 132 15.57 -17.39 -10.42
N ARG A 133 16.43 -16.36 -10.45
CA ARG A 133 17.20 -15.99 -11.65
C ARG A 133 18.28 -17.01 -12.02
N ALA A 134 18.82 -17.74 -11.06
CA ALA A 134 19.78 -18.82 -11.31
C ALA A 134 19.09 -20.12 -11.77
N LEU A 135 17.82 -20.34 -11.38
CA LEU A 135 17.02 -21.51 -11.75
C LEU A 135 16.30 -21.36 -13.09
N ILE A 136 16.02 -20.13 -13.53
CA ILE A 136 15.66 -19.88 -14.91
C ILE A 136 16.96 -20.04 -15.69
N PRO A 137 17.13 -21.07 -16.55
CA PRO A 137 18.26 -21.08 -17.45
C PRO A 137 18.16 -19.78 -18.25
N LEU A 138 19.18 -18.92 -18.10
CA LEU A 138 19.39 -17.85 -19.08
C LEU A 138 19.32 -18.56 -20.41
N ALA A 139 18.31 -18.25 -21.23
CA ALA A 139 18.36 -18.58 -22.63
C ALA A 139 19.64 -17.89 -23.12
N THR A 140 20.72 -18.66 -23.14
CA THR A 140 22.00 -18.21 -23.65
C THR A 140 21.68 -17.81 -25.08
N CYS A 141 21.84 -16.52 -25.38
CA CYS A 141 21.80 -16.06 -26.74
C CYS A 141 22.86 -16.88 -27.48
N SER A 142 22.42 -17.91 -28.21
CA SER A 142 23.30 -18.71 -29.04
C SER A 142 23.95 -17.75 -30.02
N GLN A 143 25.27 -17.81 -30.05
CA GLN A 143 26.14 -16.90 -30.78
C GLN A 143 25.80 -16.91 -32.27
N ASN A 144 25.65 -15.72 -32.84
CA ASN A 144 26.16 -15.48 -34.19
C ASN A 144 26.70 -14.05 -34.32
N PRO A 145 28.01 -13.83 -34.08
CA PRO A 145 28.62 -12.50 -34.00
C PRO A 145 28.90 -11.81 -35.36
N LEU A 146 28.24 -12.20 -36.47
CA LEU A 146 28.59 -11.70 -37.81
C LEU A 146 27.45 -11.08 -38.65
N ARG A 147 26.28 -10.74 -38.07
CA ARG A 147 25.15 -10.20 -38.88
C ARG A 147 24.60 -8.82 -38.53
N PHE A 148 25.21 -8.07 -37.62
CA PHE A 148 24.78 -6.69 -37.35
C PHE A 148 25.94 -5.70 -37.51
N TYR A 149 26.35 -5.47 -38.76
CA TYR A 149 26.81 -4.14 -39.16
C TYR A 149 25.57 -3.30 -39.48
N PRO A 150 25.28 -2.20 -38.77
CA PRO A 150 24.29 -1.25 -39.24
C PRO A 150 24.85 -0.57 -40.49
N ARG A 151 24.18 -0.76 -41.63
CA ARG A 151 24.42 0.00 -42.86
C ARG A 151 23.98 1.44 -42.58
N MET A 152 24.93 2.32 -42.32
CA MET A 152 24.71 3.75 -42.17
C MET A 152 24.47 4.35 -43.57
N THR A 153 23.22 4.39 -44.02
CA THR A 153 22.82 5.23 -45.15
C THR A 153 22.45 6.60 -44.62
N SER A 154 23.37 7.54 -44.78
CA SER A 154 23.15 8.97 -44.62
C SER A 154 22.18 9.45 -45.70
N HIS A 155 20.96 9.84 -45.32
CA HIS A 155 20.15 10.72 -46.16
C HIS A 155 20.33 12.15 -45.63
N PHE A 156 21.24 12.85 -46.29
CA PHE A 156 21.33 14.31 -46.29
C PHE A 156 20.08 14.85 -46.98
N GLN A 157 19.38 15.79 -46.35
CA GLN A 157 18.55 16.74 -47.07
C GLN A 157 18.70 18.11 -46.41
N SER A 158 19.57 18.90 -47.04
CA SER A 158 19.61 20.35 -46.97
C SER A 158 18.84 20.88 -48.19
N LEU A 159 17.75 21.62 -47.95
CA LEU A 159 17.30 22.84 -48.64
C LEU A 159 15.95 23.25 -48.06
#